data_AF-A0A8H3XJ05-F1
#
_entry.id   AF-A0A8H3XJ05-F1
#
_cell.length_a   1.000
_cell.length_b   1.000
_cell.length_c   1.000
_cell.angle_alpha   90.00
_cell.angle_beta   90.00
_cell.angle_gamma   90.00
#
_symmetry.space_group_name_H-M   'P 1'
#
loop_
_entity.id
_entity.type
_entity.pdbx_description
1 polymer ?
#
loop_
_entity_poly.entity_id
_entity_poly.type
_entity_poly.pdbx_seq_one_letter_code
_entity_poly.pdbx_strand_id
1 'polypeptide(L)'
;MYTIRLAVEAIKANIPCNNINCEHSYEYVVLSNNKGFKRIRPCAIKWRPFAMMDKHRPTKAALMPIIHSTILCWFHIMQTFKNHFRTQKIDLSLRYPIALAFKIIGRCRSIVEAKKMAIEYKNFIYSLPISTEAKTFFIRDLEENWLSKEWVLSFIDDRRLPS
;
A
#
# COMPACT_ATOMS: atom_id res chain seq x y z
N MET A 1 -11.16 11.56 -8.83
CA MET A 1 -10.60 10.19 -8.80
C MET A 1 -11.70 9.13 -8.96
N TYR A 2 -12.42 9.22 -10.07
CA TYR A 2 -13.56 8.39 -10.39
C TYR A 2 -13.14 7.17 -11.23
N THR A 3 -12.13 7.36 -12.07
CA THR A 3 -11.67 6.39 -13.06
C THR A 3 -11.09 5.10 -12.46
N ILE A 4 -10.28 5.17 -11.39
CA ILE A 4 -9.69 3.96 -10.80
C ILE A 4 -10.74 3.06 -10.15
N ARG A 5 -11.74 3.68 -9.49
CA ARG A 5 -12.86 2.96 -8.90
C ARG A 5 -13.67 2.26 -9.98
N LEU A 6 -14.00 2.99 -11.06
CA LEU A 6 -14.70 2.42 -12.21
C LEU A 6 -13.94 1.26 -12.84
N ALA A 7 -12.61 1.36 -12.99
CA ALA A 7 -11.79 0.29 -13.54
C ALA A 7 -11.86 -0.98 -12.67
N VAL A 8 -11.73 -0.84 -11.35
CA VAL A 8 -11.82 -2.00 -10.43
C VAL A 8 -13.24 -2.57 -10.40
N GLU A 9 -14.28 -1.74 -10.40
CA GLU A 9 -15.68 -2.20 -10.48
C GLU A 9 -15.96 -2.93 -11.81
N ALA A 10 -15.40 -2.46 -12.92
CA ALA A 10 -15.50 -3.12 -14.22
C ALA A 10 -14.82 -4.50 -14.19
N ILE A 11 -13.63 -4.62 -13.59
CA ILE A 11 -12.96 -5.92 -13.41
C ILE A 11 -13.84 -6.85 -12.55
N LYS A 12 -14.30 -6.37 -11.38
CA LYS A 12 -15.15 -7.15 -10.47
C LYS A 12 -16.39 -7.70 -11.15
N ALA A 13 -17.04 -6.90 -11.98
CA ALA A 13 -18.25 -7.30 -12.70
C ALA A 13 -18.01 -8.36 -13.79
N ASN A 14 -16.75 -8.73 -14.07
CA ASN A 14 -16.40 -9.57 -15.23
C ASN A 14 -15.50 -10.78 -14.91
N ILE A 15 -15.02 -10.95 -13.67
CA ILE A 15 -14.26 -12.14 -13.28
C ILE A 15 -15.19 -13.36 -13.28
N PRO A 16 -14.95 -14.39 -14.11
CA PRO A 16 -15.82 -15.57 -14.20
C PRO A 16 -15.83 -16.40 -12.90
N CYS A 17 -16.93 -17.11 -12.66
CA CYS A 17 -16.98 -18.13 -11.62
C CYS A 17 -16.15 -19.35 -11.98
N ASN A 18 -15.76 -20.11 -10.94
CA ASN A 18 -14.97 -21.32 -11.08
C ASN A 18 -15.81 -22.55 -11.49
N ASN A 19 -17.10 -22.38 -11.79
CA ASN A 19 -17.95 -23.47 -12.25
C ASN A 19 -17.61 -23.81 -13.71
N ILE A 20 -17.09 -25.02 -13.94
CA ILE A 20 -16.68 -25.51 -15.26
C ILE A 20 -17.85 -25.65 -16.24
N ASN A 21 -19.07 -25.80 -15.72
CA ASN A 21 -20.29 -25.93 -16.52
C ASN A 21 -21.02 -24.58 -16.72
N CYS A 22 -20.45 -23.47 -16.24
CA CYS A 22 -21.03 -22.17 -16.49
C CYS A 22 -20.61 -21.70 -17.88
N GLU A 23 -21.56 -21.26 -18.71
CA GLU A 23 -21.28 -20.69 -20.03
C GLU A 23 -20.53 -19.35 -19.96
N HIS A 24 -20.49 -18.74 -18.77
CA HIS A 24 -19.99 -17.40 -18.55
C HIS A 24 -20.56 -16.42 -19.59
N SER A 25 -21.89 -16.32 -19.65
CA SER A 25 -22.56 -15.31 -20.46
C SER A 25 -22.28 -13.90 -19.91
N TYR A 26 -22.46 -12.89 -20.75
CA TYR A 26 -22.29 -11.49 -20.40
C TYR A 26 -23.28 -10.63 -21.18
N GLU A 27 -23.59 -9.46 -20.64
CA GLU A 27 -24.44 -8.47 -21.28
C GLU A 27 -23.86 -7.06 -21.14
N TYR A 28 -24.30 -6.16 -22.00
CA TYR A 28 -23.98 -4.74 -21.91
C TYR A 28 -25.15 -3.98 -21.33
N VAL A 29 -24.91 -3.25 -20.24
CA VAL A 29 -25.91 -2.42 -19.58
C VAL A 29 -25.54 -0.96 -19.74
N VAL A 30 -26.48 -0.15 -20.21
CA VAL A 30 -26.33 1.30 -20.32
C VAL A 30 -26.12 1.90 -18.93
N LEU A 31 -25.15 2.80 -18.81
CA LEU A 31 -24.90 3.52 -17.56
C LEU A 31 -26.04 4.53 -17.32
N SER A 32 -26.47 4.69 -16.07
CA SER A 32 -27.55 5.61 -15.68
C SER A 32 -27.29 7.08 -16.02
N ASN A 33 -26.04 7.43 -16.31
CA ASN A 33 -25.65 8.78 -16.73
C ASN A 33 -25.69 8.99 -18.25
N ASN A 34 -26.13 8.00 -19.04
CA ASN A 34 -26.17 7.99 -20.51
C ASN A 34 -24.81 8.28 -21.19
N LYS A 35 -23.69 8.11 -20.48
CA LYS A 35 -22.33 8.37 -21.01
C LYS A 35 -21.57 7.10 -21.40
N GLY A 36 -22.27 5.99 -21.58
CA GLY A 36 -21.68 4.74 -22.06
C GLY A 36 -22.41 3.51 -21.55
N PHE A 37 -21.73 2.37 -21.67
CA PHE A 37 -22.21 1.07 -21.24
C PHE A 37 -21.16 0.37 -20.39
N LYS A 38 -21.58 -0.55 -19.53
CA LYS A 38 -20.71 -1.47 -18.81
C LYS A 38 -21.04 -2.90 -19.22
N ARG A 39 -20.01 -3.71 -19.41
CA ARG A 39 -20.16 -5.16 -19.51
C ARG A 39 -20.37 -5.71 -18.11
N ILE A 40 -21.39 -6.54 -17.93
CA ILE A 40 -21.61 -7.29 -16.70
C ILE A 40 -21.70 -8.78 -17.00
N ARG A 41 -21.21 -9.57 -16.06
CA ARG A 41 -21.30 -11.02 -16.06
C ARG A 41 -22.12 -11.44 -14.84
N PRO A 42 -23.33 -11.99 -15.01
CA PRO A 42 -24.18 -12.38 -13.88
C PRO A 42 -23.52 -13.40 -12.95
N CYS A 43 -22.72 -14.33 -13.50
CA CYS A 43 -21.98 -15.32 -12.72
C CYS A 43 -20.67 -14.79 -12.12
N ALA A 44 -20.42 -13.48 -12.11
CA ALA A 44 -19.15 -12.95 -11.62
C ALA A 44 -18.95 -13.24 -10.13
N ILE A 45 -17.73 -13.62 -9.76
CA ILE A 45 -17.42 -13.89 -8.35
C ILE A 45 -17.40 -12.59 -7.54
N LYS A 46 -17.69 -12.71 -6.24
CA LYS A 46 -17.50 -11.62 -5.28
C LYS A 46 -16.00 -11.43 -5.00
N TRP A 47 -15.32 -10.76 -5.92
CA TRP A 47 -13.90 -10.44 -5.78
C TRP A 47 -13.69 -9.21 -4.89
N ARG A 48 -12.88 -9.35 -3.83
CA ARG A 48 -12.42 -8.24 -2.97
C ARG A 48 -10.91 -8.37 -2.76
N PRO A 49 -10.08 -7.83 -3.66
CA PRO A 49 -8.63 -8.01 -3.61
C PRO A 49 -7.97 -7.14 -2.55
N PHE A 50 -6.69 -7.40 -2.29
CA PHE A 50 -5.79 -6.35 -1.79
C PHE A 50 -5.33 -5.47 -2.97
N ALA A 51 -5.22 -4.17 -2.75
CA ALA A 51 -4.67 -3.25 -3.76
C ALA A 51 -3.28 -2.79 -3.33
N MET A 52 -2.26 -3.08 -4.14
CA MET A 52 -0.94 -2.47 -3.99
C MET A 52 -0.94 -1.10 -4.64
N MET A 53 -0.54 -0.06 -3.91
CA MET A 53 -0.60 1.32 -4.39
C MET A 53 0.53 2.18 -3.81
N ASP A 54 0.78 3.32 -4.44
CA ASP A 54 1.57 4.40 -3.85
C ASP A 54 0.82 5.04 -2.65
N LYS A 55 1.52 5.85 -1.86
CA LYS A 55 0.95 6.51 -0.66
C LYS A 55 0.08 7.71 -1.06
N HIS A 56 -1.07 7.45 -1.69
CA HIS A 56 -1.97 8.48 -2.18
C HIS A 56 -3.37 8.39 -1.53
N ARG A 57 -3.66 9.33 -0.62
CA ARG A 57 -4.88 9.33 0.21
C ARG A 57 -6.17 9.26 -0.62
N PRO A 58 -6.35 10.04 -1.70
CA PRO A 58 -7.55 9.92 -2.51
C PRO A 58 -7.73 8.52 -3.10
N THR A 59 -6.63 7.86 -3.55
CA THR A 59 -6.69 6.52 -4.18
C THR A 59 -7.20 5.50 -3.18
N LYS A 60 -6.65 5.56 -1.96
CA LYS A 60 -7.09 4.72 -0.85
C LYS A 60 -8.58 4.93 -0.60
N ALA A 61 -9.01 6.17 -0.39
CA ALA A 61 -10.42 6.48 -0.11
C ALA A 61 -11.38 5.98 -1.22
N ALA A 62 -11.00 6.13 -2.50
CA ALA A 62 -11.82 5.68 -3.62
C ALA A 62 -11.94 4.15 -3.72
N LEU A 63 -10.90 3.41 -3.32
CA LEU A 63 -10.86 1.95 -3.43
C LEU A 63 -11.41 1.22 -2.21
N MET A 64 -11.25 1.76 -0.99
CA MET A 64 -11.65 1.10 0.26
C MET A 64 -13.07 0.49 0.25
N PRO A 65 -14.11 1.10 -0.36
CA PRO A 65 -15.44 0.51 -0.42
C PRO A 65 -15.53 -0.78 -1.24
N ILE A 66 -14.61 -1.01 -2.18
CA ILE A 66 -14.72 -2.07 -3.19
C ILE A 66 -13.62 -3.13 -3.12
N ILE A 67 -12.56 -2.90 -2.34
CA ILE A 67 -11.47 -3.87 -2.12
C ILE A 67 -11.55 -4.46 -0.69
N HIS A 68 -10.60 -5.32 -0.34
CA HIS A 68 -10.41 -5.80 1.03
C HIS A 68 -9.58 -4.79 1.85
N SER A 69 -8.38 -4.45 1.39
CA SER A 69 -7.50 -3.46 2.03
C SER A 69 -6.39 -3.01 1.07
N THR A 70 -5.66 -1.96 1.44
CA THR A 70 -4.53 -1.43 0.66
C THR A 70 -3.19 -1.85 1.25
N ILE A 71 -2.21 -2.10 0.38
CA ILE A 71 -0.81 -2.37 0.71
C ILE A 71 0.02 -1.28 0.02
N LEU A 72 0.94 -0.65 0.75
CA LEU A 72 1.85 0.31 0.15
C LEU A 72 2.94 -0.41 -0.66
N CYS A 73 3.16 0.09 -1.87
CA CYS A 73 4.12 -0.47 -2.81
C CYS A 73 5.56 -0.18 -2.36
N TRP A 74 6.35 -1.23 -2.10
CA TRP A 74 7.76 -1.10 -1.70
C TRP A 74 8.59 -0.29 -2.69
N PHE A 75 8.33 -0.39 -3.99
CA PHE A 75 9.01 0.43 -4.99
C PHE A 75 8.83 1.93 -4.73
N HIS A 76 7.59 2.37 -4.48
CA HIS A 76 7.28 3.76 -4.18
C HIS A 76 7.85 4.19 -2.81
N ILE A 77 7.82 3.32 -1.81
CA ILE A 77 8.47 3.57 -0.51
C ILE A 77 9.97 3.81 -0.70
N MET A 78 10.65 2.93 -1.45
CA MET A 78 12.09 3.05 -1.71
C MET A 78 12.43 4.27 -2.56
N GLN A 79 11.55 4.66 -3.50
CA GLN A 79 11.71 5.90 -4.26
C GLN A 79 11.58 7.14 -3.35
N THR A 80 10.64 7.14 -2.40
CA THR A 80 10.54 8.19 -1.37
C THR A 80 11.79 8.23 -0.49
N PHE A 81 12.28 7.08 -0.03
CA PHE A 81 13.52 6.98 0.75
C PHE A 81 14.74 7.48 -0.02
N LYS A 82 14.86 7.17 -1.31
CA LYS A 82 15.92 7.70 -2.18
C LYS A 82 15.91 9.23 -2.18
N ASN A 83 14.74 9.86 -2.23
CA ASN A 83 14.61 11.31 -2.15
C ASN A 83 14.99 11.83 -0.75
N HIS A 84 14.51 11.18 0.32
CA HIS A 84 14.87 11.54 1.69
C HIS A 84 16.39 11.48 1.92
N PHE A 85 17.06 10.42 1.48
CA PHE A 85 18.52 10.30 1.58
C PHE A 85 19.26 11.42 0.85
N ARG A 86 18.76 11.88 -0.31
CA ARG A 86 19.35 13.01 -1.03
C ARG A 86 19.17 14.31 -0.26
N THR A 87 17.95 14.59 0.21
CA THR A 87 17.62 15.81 0.95
C THR A 87 18.37 15.91 2.28
N GLN A 88 18.45 14.79 3.01
CA GLN A 88 19.16 14.69 4.29
C GLN A 88 20.67 14.45 4.13
N LYS A 89 21.19 14.48 2.89
CA LYS A 89 22.62 14.30 2.56
C LYS A 89 23.25 13.07 3.20
N ILE A 90 22.52 11.95 3.19
CA ILE A 90 22.98 10.69 3.77
C ILE A 90 24.03 10.04 2.87
N ASP A 91 25.15 9.68 3.49
CA ASP A 91 26.24 8.96 2.84
C ASP A 91 25.77 7.64 2.24
N LEU A 92 26.32 7.27 1.08
CA LEU A 92 25.90 6.09 0.33
C LEU A 92 26.02 4.80 1.15
N SER A 93 27.06 4.68 1.97
CA SER A 93 27.32 3.51 2.82
C SER A 93 26.20 3.27 3.86
N LEU A 94 25.51 4.33 4.28
CA LEU A 94 24.46 4.27 5.29
C LEU A 94 23.05 4.09 4.71
N ARG A 95 22.85 4.36 3.42
CA ARG A 95 21.51 4.32 2.79
C ARG A 95 20.90 2.93 2.85
N TYR A 96 21.68 1.89 2.52
CA TYR A 96 21.18 0.52 2.52
C TYR A 96 20.82 0.02 3.93
N PRO A 97 21.68 0.17 4.96
CA PRO A 97 21.32 -0.16 6.34
C PRO A 97 20.06 0.53 6.84
N ILE A 98 19.91 1.84 6.58
CA ILE A 98 18.71 2.60 6.99
C ILE A 98 17.45 2.09 6.29
N ALA A 99 17.52 1.86 4.98
CA ALA A 99 16.39 1.32 4.23
C ALA A 99 16.01 -0.10 4.67
N LEU A 100 17.00 -0.94 4.98
CA LEU A 100 16.77 -2.31 5.47
C LEU A 100 16.13 -2.32 6.86
N ALA A 101 16.64 -1.52 7.80
CA ALA A 101 16.06 -1.40 9.14
C ALA A 101 14.61 -0.91 9.06
N PHE A 102 14.33 0.07 8.20
CA PHE A 102 12.97 0.54 7.94
C PHE A 102 12.09 -0.56 7.32
N LYS A 103 12.64 -1.34 6.38
CA LYS A 103 11.94 -2.45 5.75
C LYS A 103 11.51 -3.52 6.75
N ILE A 104 12.33 -3.82 7.76
CA ILE A 104 12.00 -4.79 8.82
C ILE A 104 10.69 -4.39 9.53
N ILE A 105 10.49 -3.11 9.83
CA ILE A 105 9.23 -2.62 10.42
C ILE A 105 8.04 -2.90 9.48
N GLY A 106 8.20 -2.61 8.19
CA GLY A 106 7.17 -2.89 7.19
C GLY A 106 6.91 -4.39 6.94
N ARG A 107 7.76 -5.28 7.46
CA ARG A 107 7.57 -6.74 7.41
C ARG A 107 6.93 -7.30 8.67
N CYS A 108 6.66 -6.46 9.68
CA CYS A 108 6.00 -6.91 10.91
C CYS A 108 4.58 -7.42 10.63
N ARG A 109 4.19 -8.44 11.40
CA ARG A 109 2.91 -9.15 11.29
C ARG A 109 1.83 -8.60 12.21
N SER A 110 2.13 -7.54 12.95
CA SER A 110 1.17 -6.81 13.79
C SER A 110 1.63 -5.39 14.08
N ILE A 111 0.69 -4.51 14.44
CA ILE A 111 1.01 -3.14 14.89
C ILE A 111 1.89 -3.14 16.15
N VAL A 112 1.67 -4.10 17.06
CA VAL A 112 2.44 -4.22 18.31
C VAL A 112 3.90 -4.52 18.01
N GLU A 113 4.15 -5.48 17.11
CA GLU A 113 5.49 -5.83 16.65
C GLU A 113 6.14 -4.65 15.90
N ALA A 114 5.40 -3.99 15.01
CA ALA A 114 5.89 -2.82 14.29
C ALA A 114 6.31 -1.69 15.23
N LYS A 115 5.56 -1.44 16.31
CA LYS A 115 5.92 -0.47 17.34
C LYS A 115 7.18 -0.86 18.11
N LYS A 116 7.40 -2.14 18.38
CA LYS A 116 8.66 -2.63 18.99
C LYS A 116 9.84 -2.40 18.04
N MET A 117 9.70 -2.77 16.77
CA MET A 117 10.74 -2.54 15.76
C MET A 117 10.97 -1.06 15.47
N ALA A 118 9.97 -0.21 15.64
CA ALA A 118 10.14 1.24 15.57
C ALA A 118 11.07 1.77 16.67
N ILE A 119 11.04 1.20 17.88
CA ILE A 119 11.96 1.57 18.97
C ILE A 119 13.39 1.18 18.59
N GLU A 120 13.59 -0.04 18.09
CA GLU A 120 14.91 -0.49 17.62
C GLU A 120 15.44 0.35 16.46
N TYR A 121 14.58 0.72 15.52
CA TYR A 121 14.93 1.62 14.43
C TYR A 121 15.36 3.00 14.94
N LYS A 122 14.68 3.57 15.94
CA LYS A 122 15.08 4.84 16.55
C LYS A 122 16.46 4.74 17.19
N ASN A 123 16.70 3.68 17.98
CA ASN A 123 18.00 3.44 18.62
C ASN A 123 19.11 3.31 17.56
N PHE A 124 18.84 2.58 16.48
CA PHE A 124 19.74 2.46 15.34
C PHE A 124 20.01 3.83 14.69
N ILE A 125 18.99 4.63 14.38
CA ILE A 125 19.19 5.96 13.80
C ILE A 125 20.01 6.88 14.72
N TYR A 126 19.78 6.83 16.04
CA TYR A 126 20.55 7.63 16.99
C TYR A 126 22.02 7.22 17.09
N SER A 127 22.36 5.95 16.86
CA SER A 127 23.74 5.47 16.89
C SER A 127 24.53 5.82 15.62
N LEU A 128 23.86 6.19 14.52
CA LEU A 128 24.53 6.52 13.26
C LEU A 128 25.30 7.86 13.34
N PRO A 129 26.44 7.98 12.62
CA PRO A 129 27.20 9.22 12.50
C PRO A 129 26.58 10.15 11.44
N ILE A 130 25.30 10.50 11.62
CA ILE A 130 24.57 11.46 10.77
C ILE A 130 24.13 12.67 11.59
N SER A 131 23.76 13.77 10.93
CA SER A 131 23.37 15.01 11.63
C SER A 131 22.13 14.83 12.49
N THR A 132 22.00 15.64 13.54
CA THR A 132 20.83 15.63 14.44
C THR A 132 19.54 15.88 13.67
N GLU A 133 19.56 16.78 12.68
CA GLU A 133 18.41 17.09 11.83
C GLU A 133 17.96 15.86 11.03
N ALA A 134 18.91 15.11 10.48
CA ALA A 134 18.62 13.88 9.76
C ALA A 134 18.03 12.81 10.69
N LYS A 135 18.57 12.67 11.92
CA LYS A 135 18.03 11.74 12.94
C LYS A 135 16.58 12.07 13.26
N THR A 136 16.30 13.32 13.61
CA THR A 136 14.94 13.80 13.90
C THR A 136 14.02 13.61 12.70
N PHE A 137 14.51 13.87 11.48
CA PHE A 137 13.73 13.68 10.25
C PHE A 137 13.27 12.23 10.08
N PHE A 138 14.18 11.23 10.12
CA PHE A 138 13.81 9.83 9.90
C PHE A 138 12.89 9.28 10.98
N ILE A 139 13.10 9.69 12.23
CA ILE A 139 12.25 9.27 13.36
C ILE A 139 10.85 9.83 13.19
N ARG A 140 10.73 11.14 12.94
CA ARG A 140 9.44 11.78 12.73
C ARG A 140 8.72 11.24 11.50
N ASP A 141 9.45 11.01 10.40
CA ASP A 141 8.87 10.41 9.20
C ASP A 141 8.31 9.02 9.48
N LEU A 142 9.05 8.15 10.18
CA LEU A 142 8.54 6.84 10.60
C LEU A 142 7.22 6.95 11.38
N GLU A 143 7.18 7.81 12.40
CA GLU A 143 6.04 7.89 13.31
C GLU A 143 4.81 8.56 12.68
N GLU A 144 5.02 9.69 12.01
CA GLU A 144 3.93 10.53 11.50
C GLU A 144 3.46 10.10 10.12
N ASN A 145 4.34 9.53 9.29
CA ASN A 145 4.00 9.20 7.90
C ASN A 145 3.73 7.72 7.66
N TRP A 146 4.42 6.81 8.36
CA TRP A 146 4.38 5.37 8.07
C TRP A 146 3.62 4.57 9.14
N LEU A 147 3.83 4.89 10.42
CA LEU A 147 3.13 4.27 11.56
C LEU A 147 1.92 5.06 12.05
N SER A 148 1.51 6.09 11.32
CA SER A 148 0.28 6.81 11.60
C SER A 148 -0.95 5.91 11.52
N LYS A 149 -2.02 6.30 12.23
CA LYS A 149 -3.31 5.59 12.20
C LYS A 149 -3.83 5.36 10.78
N GLU A 150 -3.55 6.30 9.87
CA GLU A 150 -3.98 6.18 8.48
C GLU A 150 -3.20 5.12 7.70
N TRP A 151 -1.88 5.03 7.89
CA TRP A 151 -1.00 4.27 6.98
C TRP A 151 -0.47 2.97 7.57
N VAL A 152 -0.47 2.78 8.88
CA VAL A 152 0.17 1.62 9.53
C VAL A 152 -0.32 0.29 8.97
N LEU A 153 -1.64 0.12 8.83
CA LEU A 153 -2.24 -1.10 8.27
C LEU A 153 -2.00 -1.26 6.76
N SER A 154 -1.55 -0.23 6.05
CA SER A 154 -1.12 -0.35 4.65
C SER A 154 0.39 -0.53 4.51
N PHE A 155 1.15 -0.14 5.53
CA PHE A 155 2.60 -0.19 5.54
C PHE A 155 3.16 -1.55 5.98
N ILE A 156 2.65 -2.11 7.09
CA ILE A 156 3.17 -3.37 7.65
C ILE A 156 2.73 -4.58 6.82
N ASP A 157 3.20 -5.79 7.10
CA ASP A 157 2.73 -6.99 6.40
C ASP A 157 1.38 -7.46 6.93
N ASP A 158 1.16 -7.43 8.24
CA ASP A 158 -0.10 -7.85 8.88
C ASP A 158 -0.55 -9.27 8.46
N ARG A 159 0.41 -10.19 8.25
CA ARG A 159 0.19 -11.58 7.82
C ARG A 159 -0.46 -11.72 6.44
N ARG A 160 -0.37 -10.70 5.59
CA ARG A 160 -0.98 -10.71 4.25
C ARG A 160 -0.15 -11.44 3.22
N LEU A 161 1.16 -11.56 3.44
CA LEU A 161 2.03 -12.34 2.57
C LEU A 161 2.24 -13.75 3.16
N PRO A 162 2.16 -14.81 2.32
CA PRO A 162 2.46 -16.16 2.75
C PRO A 162 3.91 -16.24 3.27
N SER A 163 4.09 -17.04 4.33
CA SER A 163 5.38 -17.30 5.00
C SER A 163 6.33 -18.11 4.14
#